data_AF-A0A2V7EJ44-F1
#
_entry.id   AF-A0A2V7EJ44-F1
#
_cell.length_a   1.000
_cell.length_b   1.000
_cell.length_c   1.000
_cell.angle_alpha   90.00
_cell.angle_beta   90.00
_cell.angle_gamma   90.00
#
_symmetry.space_group_name_H-M   'P 1'
#
loop_
_entity.id
_entity.type
_entity.pdbx_description
1 polymer ?
#
loop_
_entity_poly.entity_id
_entity_poly.type
_entity_poly.pdbx_seq_one_letter_code
_entity_poly.pdbx_strand_id
1 'polypeptide(L)'
;MRTPFVGVGLAALIVGGAAAADAQGWVTDARRIGMGGLGLDQSSLRRYNAAYRAVPARSAQRGQPKLTIPIPLGLIQFFHDHPLSNISNDPAFNHDSAGFNPVELLNTFLNPPLFLEVKKAPTPTNDVVFGIGKDSLRVNLGQTAKLVPEDQFGIGGSSRPLDPNFSIKGVRVGVMGWLHDDIGFTLGDTLLGFLRDSQPARPRTRYNILGDGTIEAGFAPSVGYAGRIVGDSATALYLGGALHYYVGLAYGHVTGDGGFTTGDSIFTGPTPVKPDARALTSYSKFGNSVGHGFGGDIGVALVTGPIEVGVGVNDIGATITWPDTRVDSALYRDSSFSKPVANHIETKTKLPVSYLANLVYTVGNTTVGFDVLNNGRGTTVHVGGEQRVGVIVLRGGVARDQRKRLELGWGGGLRFGGLGLDVGFWTHTNSLSNQRGITMATSLSIY
;
A
#
# COMPACT_ATOMS: atom_id res chain seq x y z
N MET A 1 0.74 30.61 12.65
CA MET A 1 1.43 29.57 11.86
C MET A 1 0.59 28.30 11.94
N ARG A 2 -0.34 28.07 11.00
CA ARG A 2 -1.47 27.12 11.17
C ARG A 2 -1.74 26.17 9.99
N THR A 3 -0.93 26.20 8.94
CA THR A 3 -1.24 25.56 7.65
C THR A 3 -0.38 24.35 7.21
N PRO A 4 0.85 24.07 7.74
CA PRO A 4 1.67 23.02 7.13
C PRO A 4 1.24 21.59 7.51
N PHE A 5 0.69 21.36 8.71
CA PHE A 5 0.31 20.01 9.15
C PHE A 5 -0.92 19.45 8.43
N VAL A 6 -1.95 20.29 8.21
CA VAL A 6 -3.17 19.88 7.49
C VAL A 6 -2.91 19.74 6.00
N GLY A 7 -2.12 20.65 5.39
CA GLY A 7 -1.78 20.57 3.96
C GLY A 7 -0.87 19.39 3.61
N VAL A 8 0.11 19.07 4.47
CA VAL A 8 0.96 17.87 4.31
C VAL A 8 0.16 16.62 4.62
N GLY A 9 -0.73 16.63 5.63
CA GLY A 9 -1.64 15.52 5.93
C GLY A 9 -2.65 15.25 4.82
N LEU A 10 -3.20 16.26 4.15
CA LEU A 10 -4.13 16.10 3.02
C LEU A 10 -3.42 15.66 1.75
N ALA A 11 -2.24 16.23 1.44
CA ALA A 11 -1.43 15.78 0.33
C ALA A 11 -0.91 14.35 0.58
N ALA A 12 -0.57 14.00 1.81
CA ALA A 12 -0.26 12.63 2.21
C ALA A 12 -1.52 11.73 2.26
N LEU A 13 -2.72 12.24 2.47
CA LEU A 13 -3.97 11.44 2.35
C LEU A 13 -4.33 11.18 0.89
N ILE A 14 -4.07 12.12 -0.02
CA ILE A 14 -4.34 11.94 -1.46
C ILE A 14 -3.23 11.11 -2.12
N VAL A 15 -1.96 11.45 -1.86
CA VAL A 15 -0.79 10.74 -2.41
C VAL A 15 -0.53 9.46 -1.63
N GLY A 16 -0.62 9.47 -0.30
CA GLY A 16 -0.51 8.28 0.54
C GLY A 16 -1.79 7.46 0.61
N GLY A 17 -2.97 7.98 0.22
CA GLY A 17 -4.13 7.14 -0.08
C GLY A 17 -3.99 6.39 -1.39
N ALA A 18 -3.35 7.01 -2.40
CA ALA A 18 -2.93 6.31 -3.61
C ALA A 18 -1.74 5.36 -3.37
N ALA A 19 -0.81 5.70 -2.47
CA ALA A 19 0.34 4.87 -2.09
C ALA A 19 -0.08 3.70 -1.19
N ALA A 20 -0.82 3.92 -0.11
CA ALA A 20 -1.38 2.88 0.74
C ALA A 20 -2.28 1.93 -0.05
N ALA A 21 -3.00 2.43 -1.07
CA ALA A 21 -3.71 1.59 -2.00
C ALA A 21 -2.74 0.71 -2.80
N ASP A 22 -1.78 1.27 -3.53
CA ASP A 22 -0.88 0.48 -4.38
C ASP A 22 0.06 -0.45 -3.56
N ALA A 23 0.53 -0.02 -2.38
CA ALA A 23 1.41 -0.76 -1.47
C ALA A 23 0.72 -1.89 -0.70
N GLN A 24 -0.56 -1.75 -0.36
CA GLN A 24 -1.37 -2.87 0.12
C GLN A 24 -1.85 -3.77 -1.03
N GLY A 25 -1.42 -3.50 -2.28
CA GLY A 25 -1.84 -4.25 -3.47
C GLY A 25 -3.29 -3.95 -3.90
N TRP A 26 -3.87 -2.83 -3.45
CA TRP A 26 -5.22 -2.41 -3.77
C TRP A 26 -5.30 -2.00 -5.23
N VAL A 27 -5.80 -2.97 -5.96
CA VAL A 27 -6.14 -2.85 -7.34
C VAL A 27 -7.46 -2.12 -7.39
N THR A 28 -7.46 -0.91 -7.91
CA THR A 28 -8.71 -0.18 -8.12
C THR A 28 -9.65 -0.91 -9.11
N ASP A 29 -9.12 -1.87 -9.88
CA ASP A 29 -9.86 -2.72 -10.80
C ASP A 29 -10.67 -3.81 -10.07
N ALA A 30 -11.99 -3.73 -10.22
CA ALA A 30 -12.94 -4.67 -9.62
C ALA A 30 -12.71 -6.12 -10.04
N ARG A 31 -12.12 -6.37 -11.22
CA ARG A 31 -11.83 -7.72 -11.70
C ARG A 31 -10.76 -8.40 -10.86
N ARG A 32 -9.69 -7.67 -10.52
CA ARG A 32 -8.57 -8.20 -9.72
C ARG A 32 -8.97 -8.34 -8.26
N ILE A 33 -9.79 -7.42 -7.75
CA ILE A 33 -10.49 -7.55 -6.46
C ILE A 33 -11.31 -8.84 -6.44
N GLY A 34 -12.17 -9.08 -7.45
CA GLY A 34 -12.96 -10.30 -7.54
C GLY A 34 -12.15 -11.60 -7.66
N MET A 35 -10.85 -11.54 -7.96
CA MET A 35 -9.97 -12.71 -8.12
C MET A 35 -8.98 -12.90 -6.97
N GLY A 36 -9.17 -12.26 -5.82
CA GLY A 36 -8.20 -12.46 -4.76
C GLY A 36 -6.86 -11.75 -5.05
N GLY A 37 -6.81 -10.66 -5.84
CA GLY A 37 -5.61 -9.82 -6.01
C GLY A 37 -4.72 -10.30 -7.15
N LEU A 38 -5.13 -11.38 -7.80
CA LEU A 38 -4.43 -12.07 -8.87
C LEU A 38 -4.53 -11.31 -10.20
N GLY A 39 -3.38 -10.94 -10.78
CA GLY A 39 -3.30 -10.38 -12.13
C GLY A 39 -3.16 -11.48 -13.18
N LEU A 40 -4.27 -12.00 -13.73
CA LEU A 40 -4.25 -13.01 -14.79
C LEU A 40 -3.94 -12.44 -16.19
N ASP A 41 -4.02 -11.12 -16.34
CA ASP A 41 -3.80 -10.44 -17.61
C ASP A 41 -2.31 -10.15 -17.86
N GLN A 42 -1.90 -10.25 -19.12
CA GLN A 42 -0.51 -9.97 -19.50
C GLN A 42 -0.13 -8.50 -19.22
N SER A 43 -1.07 -7.55 -19.17
CA SER A 43 -0.77 -6.16 -18.77
C SER A 43 -0.30 -6.04 -17.32
N SER A 44 -0.91 -6.79 -16.39
CA SER A 44 -0.47 -6.88 -14.99
C SER A 44 0.90 -7.55 -14.88
N LEU A 45 1.11 -8.66 -15.59
CA LEU A 45 2.38 -9.41 -15.55
C LEU A 45 3.55 -8.64 -16.18
N ARG A 46 3.31 -7.84 -17.23
CA ARG A 46 4.33 -7.01 -17.90
C ARG A 46 4.94 -5.91 -17.02
N ARG A 47 4.24 -5.51 -15.95
CA ARG A 47 4.75 -4.54 -14.96
C ARG A 47 5.86 -5.14 -14.10
N TYR A 48 5.79 -6.44 -13.84
CA TYR A 48 6.67 -7.14 -12.89
C TYR A 48 7.61 -8.16 -13.54
N ASN A 49 7.49 -8.40 -14.84
CA ASN A 49 8.36 -9.30 -15.58
C ASN A 49 8.55 -8.80 -17.02
N ALA A 50 9.79 -8.40 -17.32
CA ALA A 50 10.17 -7.84 -18.62
C ALA A 50 9.96 -8.81 -19.80
N ALA A 51 10.03 -10.14 -19.61
CA ALA A 51 9.83 -11.12 -20.69
C ALA A 51 8.40 -11.14 -21.24
N TYR A 52 7.38 -10.89 -20.40
CA TYR A 52 5.98 -10.87 -20.85
C TYR A 52 5.67 -9.78 -21.88
N ARG A 53 6.61 -8.85 -22.12
CA ARG A 53 6.52 -7.84 -23.17
C ARG A 53 6.69 -8.43 -24.57
N ALA A 54 7.41 -9.55 -24.69
CA ALA A 54 7.57 -10.27 -25.96
C ALA A 54 6.62 -11.46 -26.11
N VAL A 55 5.95 -11.87 -25.03
CA VAL A 55 4.93 -12.92 -25.09
C VAL A 55 3.75 -12.42 -25.94
N PRO A 56 3.39 -13.13 -27.03
CA PRO A 56 2.25 -12.77 -27.86
C PRO A 56 0.94 -12.78 -27.05
N ALA A 57 0.06 -11.82 -27.33
CA ALA A 57 -1.30 -11.87 -26.81
C ALA A 57 -2.01 -13.09 -27.43
N ARG A 58 -2.56 -13.98 -26.60
CA ARG A 58 -3.25 -15.18 -27.12
C ARG A 58 -4.55 -14.79 -27.81
N SER A 59 -4.94 -15.54 -28.84
CA SER A 59 -6.26 -15.42 -29.49
C SER A 59 -7.43 -15.63 -28.51
N ALA A 60 -7.22 -16.40 -27.44
CA ALA A 60 -8.15 -16.57 -26.31
C ALA A 60 -8.29 -15.33 -25.40
N GLN A 61 -7.40 -14.33 -25.52
CA GLN A 61 -7.49 -13.04 -24.83
C GLN A 61 -8.33 -12.00 -25.60
N ARG A 62 -9.05 -12.38 -26.67
CA ARG A 62 -10.05 -11.54 -27.41
C ARG A 62 -11.23 -11.00 -26.56
N GLY A 63 -11.16 -11.17 -25.24
CA GLY A 63 -12.10 -10.62 -24.27
C GLY A 63 -11.42 -9.95 -23.08
N GLN A 64 -10.18 -9.46 -23.22
CA GLN A 64 -9.58 -8.55 -22.24
C GLN A 64 -9.84 -7.10 -22.65
N PRO A 65 -10.19 -6.21 -21.70
CA PRO A 65 -10.38 -4.81 -21.99
C PRO A 65 -9.05 -4.12 -22.26
N LYS A 66 -9.05 -3.21 -23.22
CA LYS A 66 -7.94 -2.30 -23.52
C LYS A 66 -7.77 -1.25 -22.42
N LEU A 67 -8.88 -0.85 -21.81
CA LEU A 67 -8.91 0.15 -20.74
C LEU A 67 -9.91 -0.27 -19.67
N THR A 68 -9.51 -0.16 -18.41
CA THR A 68 -10.41 -0.33 -17.27
C THR A 68 -10.34 0.92 -16.41
N ILE A 69 -11.51 1.49 -16.13
CA ILE A 69 -11.70 2.71 -15.37
C ILE A 69 -12.33 2.33 -14.03
N PRO A 70 -11.60 2.44 -12.91
CA PRO A 70 -12.15 2.19 -11.59
C PRO A 70 -13.14 3.29 -11.19
N ILE A 71 -14.21 2.92 -10.49
CA ILE A 71 -15.19 3.85 -9.93
C ILE A 71 -14.95 3.91 -8.41
N PRO A 72 -14.40 5.02 -7.87
CA PRO A 72 -14.00 5.12 -6.47
C PRO A 72 -15.21 5.42 -5.57
N LEU A 73 -16.14 4.47 -5.45
CA LEU A 73 -17.39 4.64 -4.71
C LEU A 73 -17.16 5.02 -3.24
N GLY A 74 -16.09 4.51 -2.62
CA GLY A 74 -15.74 4.88 -1.25
C GLY A 74 -15.38 6.36 -1.11
N LEU A 75 -14.63 6.92 -2.07
CA LEU A 75 -14.25 8.34 -2.02
C LEU A 75 -15.47 9.23 -2.25
N ILE A 76 -16.39 8.80 -3.10
CA ILE A 76 -17.66 9.52 -3.32
C ILE A 76 -18.45 9.59 -2.01
N GLN A 77 -18.55 8.48 -1.27
CA GLN A 77 -19.20 8.47 0.04
C GLN A 77 -18.43 9.29 1.08
N PHE A 78 -17.11 9.14 1.14
CA PHE A 78 -16.29 9.88 2.08
C PHE A 78 -16.38 11.39 1.86
N PHE A 79 -16.31 11.88 0.61
CA PHE A 79 -16.43 13.30 0.31
C PHE A 79 -17.87 13.84 0.39
N HIS A 80 -18.86 12.96 0.37
CA HIS A 80 -20.22 13.31 0.73
C HIS A 80 -20.33 13.58 2.25
N ASP A 81 -19.73 12.73 3.07
CA ASP A 81 -19.76 12.84 4.53
C ASP A 81 -18.77 13.90 5.07
N HIS A 82 -17.67 14.13 4.34
CA HIS A 82 -16.59 15.07 4.64
C HIS A 82 -16.30 15.98 3.43
N PRO A 83 -17.08 17.05 3.21
CA PRO A 83 -16.95 17.90 2.03
C PRO A 83 -15.57 18.55 1.93
N LEU A 84 -14.88 18.37 0.80
CA LEU A 84 -13.57 18.97 0.52
C LEU A 84 -13.57 20.50 0.72
N SER A 85 -14.69 21.17 0.42
CA SER A 85 -14.87 22.61 0.59
C SER A 85 -14.84 23.08 2.04
N ASN A 86 -15.00 22.17 3.02
CA ASN A 86 -15.05 22.49 4.44
C ASN A 86 -14.17 21.57 5.31
N ILE A 87 -13.25 20.82 4.69
CA ILE A 87 -12.44 19.80 5.38
C ILE A 87 -11.61 20.35 6.55
N SER A 88 -11.22 21.63 6.50
CA SER A 88 -10.48 22.30 7.58
C SER A 88 -11.30 22.54 8.84
N ASN A 89 -12.63 22.62 8.71
CA ASN A 89 -13.57 22.81 9.83
C ASN A 89 -14.31 21.52 10.17
N ASP A 90 -14.03 20.44 9.45
CA ASP A 90 -14.63 19.14 9.71
C ASP A 90 -14.28 18.68 11.12
N PRO A 91 -15.26 18.33 11.97
CA PRO A 91 -14.99 17.89 13.32
C PRO A 91 -14.00 16.73 13.41
N ALA A 92 -13.95 15.84 12.42
CA ALA A 92 -13.05 14.69 12.39
C ALA A 92 -11.57 15.09 12.14
N PHE A 93 -11.34 16.19 11.42
CA PHE A 93 -10.00 16.62 10.96
C PHE A 93 -9.50 17.93 11.59
N ASN A 94 -10.38 18.68 12.24
CA ASN A 94 -10.03 19.92 12.91
C ASN A 94 -9.54 19.64 14.34
N HIS A 95 -8.23 19.79 14.60
CA HIS A 95 -7.64 19.60 15.93
C HIS A 95 -8.24 20.46 17.06
N ASP A 96 -8.88 21.58 16.72
CA ASP A 96 -9.54 22.47 17.68
C ASP A 96 -10.99 22.02 17.99
N SER A 97 -11.50 21.01 17.29
CA SER A 97 -12.85 20.47 17.48
C SER A 97 -12.90 19.44 18.62
N ALA A 98 -13.96 19.50 19.42
CA ALA A 98 -14.27 18.46 20.41
C ALA A 98 -14.55 17.08 19.76
N GLY A 99 -14.88 17.06 18.46
CA GLY A 99 -15.07 15.84 17.67
C GLY A 99 -13.78 15.28 17.04
N PHE A 100 -12.62 15.93 17.26
CA PHE A 100 -11.37 15.49 16.65
C PHE A 100 -10.98 14.12 17.15
N ASN A 101 -10.80 13.18 16.22
CA ASN A 101 -10.40 11.82 16.53
C ASN A 101 -9.08 11.49 15.81
N PRO A 102 -7.93 11.56 16.51
CA PRO A 102 -6.64 11.26 15.90
C PRO A 102 -6.51 9.78 15.49
N VAL A 103 -7.28 8.88 16.13
CA VAL A 103 -7.34 7.47 15.75
C VAL A 103 -8.10 7.30 14.44
N GLU A 104 -9.19 8.04 14.23
CA GLU A 104 -9.93 8.03 12.97
C GLU A 104 -9.07 8.60 11.84
N LEU A 105 -8.39 9.73 12.06
CA LEU A 105 -7.45 10.31 11.09
C LEU A 105 -6.35 9.31 10.69
N LEU A 106 -5.72 8.66 11.68
CA LEU A 106 -4.72 7.63 11.42
C LEU A 106 -5.32 6.42 10.68
N ASN A 107 -6.55 6.02 11.03
CA ASN A 107 -7.25 4.94 10.36
C ASN A 107 -7.61 5.28 8.91
N THR A 108 -8.09 6.49 8.62
CA THR A 108 -8.35 6.98 7.25
C THR A 108 -7.06 7.04 6.43
N PHE A 109 -5.93 7.40 7.06
CA PHE A 109 -4.63 7.41 6.39
C PHE A 109 -4.11 5.99 6.08
N LEU A 110 -4.24 5.07 7.05
CA LEU A 110 -3.79 3.69 6.90
C LEU A 110 -4.76 2.81 6.07
N ASN A 111 -6.03 3.20 5.97
CA ASN A 111 -7.08 2.51 5.23
C ASN A 111 -7.91 3.55 4.45
N PRO A 112 -7.38 4.11 3.34
CA PRO A 112 -8.09 5.12 2.57
C PRO A 112 -9.44 4.59 2.07
N PRO A 113 -10.53 5.35 2.13
CA PRO A 113 -11.86 4.87 1.77
C PRO A 113 -12.05 4.88 0.25
N LEU A 114 -11.29 4.06 -0.48
CA LEU A 114 -11.39 3.98 -1.95
C LEU A 114 -12.57 3.13 -2.41
N PHE A 115 -12.86 2.08 -1.65
CA PHE A 115 -13.93 1.12 -1.92
C PHE A 115 -15.12 1.35 -1.01
N LEU A 116 -16.29 0.90 -1.45
CA LEU A 116 -17.47 0.91 -0.60
C LEU A 116 -17.34 -0.20 0.46
N GLU A 117 -17.32 0.15 1.75
CA GLU A 117 -17.43 -0.83 2.83
C GLU A 117 -18.88 -1.33 2.93
N VAL A 118 -19.15 -2.54 2.44
CA VAL A 118 -20.47 -3.16 2.51
C VAL A 118 -20.69 -3.84 3.86
N LYS A 119 -19.60 -4.27 4.50
CA LYS A 119 -19.61 -4.79 5.87
C LYS A 119 -18.38 -4.28 6.61
N LYS A 120 -18.60 -3.50 7.67
CA LYS A 120 -17.51 -3.06 8.54
C LYS A 120 -16.90 -4.26 9.26
N ALA A 121 -15.57 -4.28 9.39
CA ALA A 121 -14.90 -5.20 10.29
C ALA A 121 -15.42 -4.95 11.72
N PRO A 122 -15.95 -5.97 12.42
CA PRO A 122 -16.42 -5.76 13.78
C PRO A 122 -15.29 -5.28 14.67
N THR A 123 -15.57 -4.23 15.46
CA THR A 123 -14.68 -3.81 16.54
C THR A 123 -14.63 -4.95 17.55
N PRO A 124 -13.44 -5.47 17.89
CA PRO A 124 -13.31 -6.50 18.89
C PRO A 124 -13.96 -6.04 20.20
N THR A 125 -15.03 -6.70 20.64
CA THR A 125 -15.63 -6.43 21.95
C THR A 125 -15.07 -7.45 22.93
N ASN A 126 -14.37 -6.97 23.95
CA ASN A 126 -13.98 -7.78 25.08
C ASN A 126 -14.02 -6.92 26.33
N ASP A 127 -14.25 -7.55 27.47
CA ASP A 127 -14.22 -6.87 28.76
C ASP A 127 -12.79 -6.40 29.03
N VAL A 128 -12.60 -5.08 28.99
CA VAL A 128 -11.36 -4.42 29.42
C VAL A 128 -11.49 -4.15 30.90
N VAL A 129 -10.62 -4.76 31.71
CA VAL A 129 -10.61 -4.55 33.17
C VAL A 129 -9.54 -3.52 33.51
N PHE A 130 -9.98 -2.39 34.06
CA PHE A 130 -9.10 -1.38 34.62
C PHE A 130 -8.94 -1.64 36.13
N GLY A 131 -7.75 -2.08 36.53
CA GLY A 131 -7.37 -2.15 37.94
C GLY A 131 -6.82 -0.80 38.37
N ILE A 132 -7.62 -0.02 39.11
CA ILE A 132 -7.21 1.27 39.67
C ILE A 132 -7.00 1.09 41.18
N GLY A 133 -5.77 1.27 41.62
CA GLY A 133 -5.38 1.39 43.02
C GLY A 133 -4.82 2.78 43.32
N LYS A 134 -4.48 3.03 44.60
CA LYS A 134 -3.99 4.34 45.07
C LYS A 134 -2.85 4.92 44.22
N ASP A 135 -1.92 4.07 43.79
CA ASP A 135 -0.74 4.43 42.98
C ASP A 135 -0.50 3.41 41.83
N SER A 136 -1.53 2.68 41.41
CA SER A 136 -1.41 1.65 40.39
C SER A 136 -2.55 1.73 39.38
N LEU A 137 -2.20 1.81 38.10
CA LEU A 137 -3.12 1.62 36.99
C LEU A 137 -2.69 0.35 36.26
N ARG A 138 -3.61 -0.60 36.11
CA ARG A 138 -3.40 -1.80 35.31
C ARG A 138 -4.51 -1.89 34.28
N VAL A 139 -4.16 -2.12 33.03
CA VAL A 139 -5.12 -2.38 31.96
C VAL A 139 -5.00 -3.84 31.58
N ASN A 140 -6.07 -4.61 31.76
CA ASN A 140 -6.16 -5.97 31.26
C ASN A 140 -7.12 -5.99 30.07
N LEU A 141 -6.56 -6.14 28.87
CA LEU A 141 -7.31 -6.22 27.63
C LEU A 141 -7.96 -7.60 27.42
N GLY A 142 -7.71 -8.58 28.29
CA GLY A 142 -8.21 -9.96 28.14
C GLY A 142 -7.81 -10.56 26.80
N GLN A 143 -8.77 -11.06 26.01
CA GLN A 143 -8.51 -11.65 24.70
C GLN A 143 -8.04 -10.64 23.65
N THR A 144 -8.35 -9.33 23.80
CA THR A 144 -7.90 -8.30 22.85
C THR A 144 -6.44 -7.93 23.04
N ALA A 145 -5.77 -8.40 24.10
CA ALA A 145 -4.31 -8.33 24.21
C ALA A 145 -3.60 -9.02 23.03
N LYS A 146 -4.23 -10.03 22.41
CA LYS A 146 -3.72 -10.71 21.19
C LYS A 146 -3.73 -9.83 19.94
N LEU A 147 -4.38 -8.66 20.00
CA LEU A 147 -4.42 -7.68 18.91
C LEU A 147 -3.32 -6.61 19.07
N VAL A 148 -2.66 -6.56 20.23
CA VAL A 148 -1.53 -5.66 20.46
C VAL A 148 -0.34 -6.19 19.64
N PRO A 149 0.17 -5.43 18.67
CA PRO A 149 1.28 -5.88 17.84
C PRO A 149 2.56 -6.00 18.67
N GLU A 150 3.19 -7.17 18.60
CA GLU A 150 4.44 -7.49 19.29
C GLU A 150 5.66 -7.02 18.48
N ASP A 151 5.53 -7.13 17.16
CA ASP A 151 6.52 -6.74 16.19
C ASP A 151 6.11 -5.46 15.47
N GLN A 152 7.00 -4.94 14.64
CA GLN A 152 6.70 -3.81 13.75
C GLN A 152 5.46 -4.11 12.91
N PHE A 153 4.51 -3.18 12.91
CA PHE A 153 3.29 -3.23 12.10
C PHE A 153 3.24 -2.04 11.14
N GLY A 154 2.50 -2.16 10.05
CA GLY A 154 2.32 -1.06 9.10
C GLY A 154 2.03 -1.53 7.68
N ILE A 155 2.34 -0.68 6.70
CA ILE A 155 1.99 -0.80 5.28
C ILE A 155 3.17 -0.37 4.42
N GLY A 156 3.36 -1.00 3.27
CA GLY A 156 4.43 -0.62 2.36
C GLY A 156 4.57 -1.54 1.16
N GLY A 157 5.18 -1.00 0.11
CA GLY A 157 5.38 -1.65 -1.17
C GLY A 157 6.00 -0.71 -2.19
N SER A 158 6.42 -1.29 -3.31
CA SER A 158 6.74 -0.54 -4.52
C SER A 158 5.74 -0.88 -5.62
N SER A 159 5.28 0.14 -6.33
CA SER A 159 4.29 0.01 -7.38
C SER A 159 4.67 0.77 -8.65
N ARG A 160 4.01 0.39 -9.75
CA ARG A 160 4.21 0.93 -11.10
C ARG A 160 2.85 1.29 -11.69
N PRO A 161 2.25 2.43 -11.29
CA PRO A 161 0.88 2.76 -11.64
C PRO A 161 0.68 3.05 -13.14
N LEU A 162 1.71 3.57 -13.80
CA LEU A 162 1.66 4.02 -15.21
C LEU A 162 2.87 3.48 -15.97
N ASP A 163 2.66 3.02 -17.21
CA ASP A 163 3.75 2.52 -18.06
C ASP A 163 3.54 2.76 -19.57
N PRO A 164 3.30 4.02 -20.01
CA PRO A 164 3.22 4.33 -21.45
C PRO A 164 4.52 3.98 -22.16
N ASN A 165 4.41 3.23 -23.26
CA ASN A 165 5.56 2.77 -24.03
C ASN A 165 5.21 2.54 -25.50
N PHE A 166 6.26 2.49 -26.32
CA PHE A 166 6.21 1.97 -27.68
C PHE A 166 7.28 0.88 -27.84
N SER A 167 6.99 -0.11 -28.68
CA SER A 167 7.92 -1.20 -28.96
C SER A 167 8.01 -1.51 -30.44
N ILE A 168 9.23 -1.78 -30.91
CA ILE A 168 9.52 -2.16 -32.30
C ILE A 168 10.51 -3.32 -32.25
N LYS A 169 10.11 -4.48 -32.81
CA LYS A 169 10.96 -5.68 -32.91
C LYS A 169 11.63 -6.10 -31.58
N GLY A 170 10.88 -6.02 -30.47
CA GLY A 170 11.36 -6.41 -29.15
C GLY A 170 12.14 -5.33 -28.40
N VAL A 171 12.62 -4.28 -29.07
CA VAL A 171 13.18 -3.09 -28.43
C VAL A 171 12.04 -2.18 -27.99
N ARG A 172 12.12 -1.69 -26.76
CA ARG A 172 11.10 -0.87 -26.12
C ARG A 172 11.71 0.40 -25.56
N VAL A 173 11.00 1.51 -25.75
CA VAL A 173 11.28 2.78 -25.10
C VAL A 173 9.98 3.30 -24.49
N GLY A 174 10.03 3.81 -23.26
CA GLY A 174 8.86 4.33 -22.58
C GLY A 174 9.19 5.06 -21.30
N VAL A 175 8.18 5.52 -20.60
CA VAL A 175 8.31 6.18 -19.29
C VAL A 175 7.40 5.48 -18.31
N MET A 176 7.96 5.00 -17.21
CA MET A 176 7.21 4.33 -16.14
C MET A 176 6.99 5.31 -14.98
N GLY A 177 5.78 5.39 -14.45
CA GLY A 177 5.54 6.01 -13.14
C GLY A 177 5.86 5.01 -12.04
N TRP A 178 6.49 5.47 -10.96
CA TRP A 178 6.81 4.63 -9.81
C TRP A 178 6.44 5.33 -8.50
N LEU A 179 6.05 4.52 -7.52
CA LEU A 179 5.69 4.95 -6.18
C LEU A 179 6.21 3.90 -5.21
N HIS A 180 6.86 4.35 -4.15
CA HIS A 180 7.30 3.49 -3.07
C HIS A 180 6.93 4.14 -1.74
N ASP A 181 6.30 3.35 -0.88
CA ASP A 181 6.06 3.71 0.50
C ASP A 181 6.44 2.54 1.41
N ASP A 182 6.90 2.90 2.61
CA ASP A 182 7.19 1.95 3.68
C ASP A 182 6.95 2.65 5.01
N ILE A 183 5.81 2.38 5.64
CA ILE A 183 5.35 3.03 6.87
C ILE A 183 5.22 1.99 7.96
N GLY A 184 6.11 2.00 8.92
CA GLY A 184 6.16 1.09 10.05
C GLY A 184 6.03 1.77 11.40
N PHE A 185 5.43 1.04 12.33
CA PHE A 185 5.25 1.43 13.72
C PHE A 185 5.66 0.27 14.62
N THR A 186 6.25 0.59 15.76
CA THR A 186 6.60 -0.39 16.80
C THR A 186 6.19 0.17 18.15
N LEU A 187 5.54 -0.63 18.99
CA LEU A 187 5.27 -0.25 20.37
C LEU A 187 6.57 -0.35 21.17
N GLY A 188 6.90 0.67 21.96
CA GLY A 188 8.02 0.56 22.90
C GLY A 188 7.74 -0.48 23.98
N ASP A 189 8.78 -1.16 24.48
CA ASP A 189 8.67 -2.29 25.43
C ASP A 189 7.75 -2.02 26.63
N THR A 190 7.79 -0.79 27.13
CA THR A 190 6.98 -0.41 28.29
C THR A 190 5.49 -0.27 27.94
N LEU A 191 5.18 0.30 26.76
CA LEU A 191 3.80 0.38 26.27
C LEU A 191 3.26 -1.00 25.87
N LEU A 192 4.10 -1.81 25.22
CA LEU A 192 3.78 -3.19 24.90
C LEU A 192 3.47 -4.00 26.16
N GLY A 193 4.34 -3.96 27.17
CA GLY A 193 4.13 -4.66 28.44
C GLY A 193 2.91 -4.17 29.22
N PHE A 194 2.60 -2.86 29.14
CA PHE A 194 1.40 -2.30 29.77
C PHE A 194 0.11 -2.78 29.10
N LEU A 195 0.04 -2.75 27.76
CA LEU A 195 -1.17 -3.13 27.01
C LEU A 195 -1.36 -4.65 26.92
N ARG A 196 -0.28 -5.40 26.68
CA ARG A 196 -0.35 -6.84 26.38
C ARG A 196 -0.23 -7.70 27.62
N ASP A 197 0.81 -7.46 28.42
CA ASP A 197 1.11 -8.27 29.60
C ASP A 197 0.37 -7.77 30.85
N SER A 198 -0.41 -6.70 30.68
CA SER A 198 -1.10 -6.02 31.76
C SER A 198 -0.12 -5.62 32.88
N GLN A 199 1.09 -5.16 32.56
CA GLN A 199 1.97 -4.64 33.60
C GLN A 199 1.39 -3.35 34.20
N PRO A 200 1.56 -3.09 35.51
CA PRO A 200 1.13 -1.83 36.10
C PRO A 200 1.86 -0.64 35.47
N ALA A 201 1.15 0.48 35.31
CA ALA A 201 1.75 1.76 34.97
C ALA A 201 2.77 2.15 36.05
N ARG A 202 3.96 2.57 35.63
CA ARG A 202 5.07 2.93 36.51
C ARG A 202 5.21 4.45 36.54
N PRO A 203 5.61 5.06 37.66
CA PRO A 203 5.97 6.48 37.70
C PRO A 203 7.25 6.75 36.90
N ARG A 204 7.46 7.99 36.46
CA ARG A 204 8.66 8.45 35.73
C ARG A 204 9.03 7.59 34.51
N THR A 205 8.02 7.04 33.84
CA THR A 205 8.20 6.03 32.81
C THR A 205 7.59 6.49 31.49
N ARG A 206 8.31 6.28 30.39
CA ARG A 206 7.88 6.62 29.03
C ARG A 206 7.10 5.47 28.43
N TYR A 207 5.97 5.80 27.82
CA TYR A 207 5.11 4.92 27.05
C TYR A 207 5.02 5.49 25.64
N ASN A 208 5.64 4.85 24.66
CA ASN A 208 5.80 5.42 23.31
C ASN A 208 5.53 4.42 22.19
N ILE A 209 5.24 4.98 21.03
CA ILE A 209 5.19 4.32 19.74
C ILE A 209 6.33 4.91 18.91
N LEU A 210 7.17 4.04 18.36
CA LEU A 210 8.21 4.38 17.41
C LEU A 210 7.58 4.36 16.01
N GLY A 211 7.83 5.37 15.21
CA GLY A 211 7.37 5.46 13.82
C GLY A 211 8.54 5.67 12.87
N ASP A 212 8.54 4.93 11.77
CA ASP A 212 9.46 5.09 10.65
C ASP A 212 8.65 5.02 9.36
N GLY A 213 8.76 6.03 8.51
CA GLY A 213 7.94 6.15 7.32
C GLY A 213 8.72 6.74 6.17
N THR A 214 8.77 6.05 5.04
CA THR A 214 9.32 6.56 3.79
C THR A 214 8.21 6.61 2.74
N ILE A 215 8.19 7.69 1.94
CA ILE A 215 7.40 7.82 0.74
C ILE A 215 8.23 8.51 -0.34
N GLU A 216 8.29 7.91 -1.52
CA GLU A 216 8.97 8.48 -2.67
C GLU A 216 8.24 8.12 -3.96
N ALA A 217 8.24 9.06 -4.90
CA ALA A 217 7.55 8.89 -6.17
C ALA A 217 8.25 9.63 -7.30
N GLY A 218 8.03 9.16 -8.52
CA GLY A 218 8.55 9.80 -9.70
C GLY A 218 8.24 9.09 -10.99
N PHE A 219 9.08 9.36 -11.99
CA PHE A 219 9.04 8.73 -13.29
C PHE A 219 10.37 8.07 -13.62
N ALA A 220 10.36 7.11 -14.53
CA ALA A 220 11.55 6.40 -14.97
C ALA A 220 11.50 6.19 -16.48
N PRO A 221 12.15 7.05 -17.27
CA PRO A 221 12.49 6.73 -18.65
C PRO A 221 13.21 5.38 -18.72
N SER A 222 12.75 4.54 -19.61
CA SER A 222 13.16 3.14 -19.70
C SER A 222 13.49 2.75 -21.13
N VAL A 223 14.55 1.95 -21.26
CA VAL A 223 14.88 1.24 -22.49
C VAL A 223 15.01 -0.23 -22.15
N GLY A 224 14.36 -1.09 -22.94
CA GLY A 224 14.42 -2.52 -22.69
C GLY A 224 14.37 -3.32 -23.97
N TYR A 225 14.71 -4.59 -23.83
CA TYR A 225 14.57 -5.59 -24.87
C TYR A 225 13.86 -6.80 -24.31
N ALA A 226 12.90 -7.34 -25.06
CA ALA A 226 12.32 -8.64 -24.79
C ALA A 226 12.19 -9.42 -26.09
N GLY A 227 12.44 -10.72 -26.04
CA GLY A 227 12.39 -11.58 -27.22
C GLY A 227 12.23 -13.05 -26.87
N ARG A 228 11.77 -13.82 -27.85
CA ARG A 228 11.82 -15.28 -27.81
C ARG A 228 13.26 -15.73 -28.01
N ILE A 229 13.79 -16.53 -27.09
CA ILE A 229 15.13 -17.12 -27.21
C ILE A 229 15.07 -18.52 -27.83
N VAL A 230 14.11 -19.35 -27.39
CA VAL A 230 14.00 -20.75 -27.83
C VAL A 230 12.53 -21.10 -28.09
N GLY A 231 12.29 -22.00 -29.04
CA GLY A 231 10.97 -22.59 -29.30
C GLY A 231 10.21 -21.93 -30.45
N ASP A 232 8.95 -22.31 -30.59
CA ASP A 232 8.08 -21.97 -31.72
C ASP A 232 6.81 -21.21 -31.27
N SER A 233 5.69 -21.39 -31.97
CA SER A 233 4.39 -20.79 -31.61
C SER A 233 3.61 -21.59 -30.57
N ALA A 234 3.94 -22.87 -30.36
CA ALA A 234 3.27 -23.76 -29.43
C ALA A 234 4.00 -23.82 -28.08
N THR A 235 5.33 -23.85 -28.11
CA THR A 235 6.18 -23.83 -26.92
C THR A 235 7.34 -22.88 -27.11
N ALA A 236 7.46 -21.85 -26.27
CA ALA A 236 8.53 -20.85 -26.39
C ALA A 236 8.99 -20.31 -25.04
N LEU A 237 10.31 -20.09 -24.95
CA LEU A 237 10.98 -19.41 -23.86
C LEU A 237 11.30 -17.97 -24.27
N TYR A 238 10.90 -17.03 -23.44
CA TYR A 238 11.11 -15.60 -23.60
C TYR A 238 12.00 -15.07 -22.49
N LEU A 239 12.87 -14.13 -22.84
CA LEU A 239 13.66 -13.35 -21.89
C LEU A 239 13.41 -11.87 -22.16
N GLY A 240 13.40 -11.08 -21.10
CA GLY A 240 13.41 -9.64 -21.20
C GLY A 240 14.31 -9.00 -20.17
N GLY A 241 14.84 -7.83 -20.52
CA GLY A 241 15.56 -6.95 -19.64
C GLY A 241 15.17 -5.49 -19.91
N ALA A 242 15.19 -4.66 -18.88
CA ALA A 242 15.00 -3.23 -19.01
C ALA A 242 15.98 -2.47 -18.10
N LEU A 243 16.45 -1.33 -18.58
CA LEU A 243 17.21 -0.36 -17.82
C LEU A 243 16.33 0.87 -17.62
N HIS A 244 16.34 1.39 -16.39
CA HIS A 244 15.56 2.53 -15.95
C HIS A 244 16.48 3.63 -15.44
N TYR A 245 16.21 4.85 -15.88
CA TYR A 245 16.74 6.04 -15.25
C TYR A 245 15.65 6.65 -14.37
N TYR A 246 15.77 6.54 -13.05
CA TYR A 246 14.78 7.07 -12.12
C TYR A 246 14.95 8.58 -12.00
N VAL A 247 13.84 9.30 -12.15
CA VAL A 247 13.70 10.72 -11.88
C VAL A 247 12.72 10.87 -10.72
N GLY A 248 13.24 11.17 -9.54
CA GLY A 248 12.48 11.36 -8.30
C GLY A 248 11.87 12.76 -8.23
N LEU A 249 10.56 12.83 -8.01
CA LEU A 249 9.82 14.09 -7.94
C LEU A 249 9.52 14.54 -6.52
N ALA A 250 9.32 13.58 -5.62
CA ALA A 250 9.06 13.82 -4.22
C ALA A 250 9.67 12.70 -3.38
N TYR A 251 10.25 13.10 -2.25
CA TYR A 251 10.77 12.21 -1.22
C TYR A 251 10.40 12.77 0.14
N GLY A 252 9.93 11.90 1.02
CA GLY A 252 9.73 12.16 2.42
C GLY A 252 10.13 10.95 3.23
N HIS A 253 10.93 11.16 4.25
CA HIS A 253 11.25 10.17 5.27
C HIS A 253 11.01 10.79 6.63
N VAL A 254 10.30 10.09 7.50
CA VAL A 254 9.98 10.52 8.86
C VAL A 254 10.36 9.41 9.81
N THR A 255 11.23 9.71 10.75
CA THR A 255 11.54 8.82 11.87
C THR A 255 11.27 9.56 13.18
N GLY A 256 10.68 8.89 14.15
CA GLY A 256 10.29 9.55 15.38
C GLY A 256 9.70 8.64 16.42
N ASP A 257 9.38 9.22 17.57
CA ASP A 257 8.53 8.57 18.55
C ASP A 257 7.50 9.55 19.12
N GLY A 258 6.34 9.00 19.48
CA GLY A 258 5.24 9.74 20.08
C GLY A 258 4.68 8.94 21.25
N GLY A 259 4.33 9.62 22.33
CA GLY A 259 3.87 8.95 23.52
C GLY A 259 3.60 9.89 24.68
N PHE A 260 3.79 9.37 25.87
CA PHE A 260 3.69 10.13 27.09
C PHE A 260 4.65 9.61 28.16
N THR A 261 5.00 10.48 29.09
CA THR A 261 5.80 10.14 30.26
C THR A 261 4.98 10.38 31.52
N THR A 262 4.91 9.38 32.40
CA THR A 262 4.25 9.51 33.71
C THR A 262 5.10 10.34 34.67
N GLY A 263 4.45 11.08 35.56
CA GLY A 263 5.10 11.90 36.59
C GLY A 263 5.60 11.08 37.78
N ASP A 264 5.90 11.77 38.88
CA ASP A 264 6.27 11.15 40.17
C ASP A 264 5.17 10.24 40.72
N SER A 265 3.92 10.56 40.40
CA SER A 265 2.75 9.71 40.56
C SER A 265 1.98 9.64 39.25
N ILE A 266 1.29 8.53 39.04
CA ILE A 266 0.46 8.28 37.87
C ILE A 266 -0.94 8.94 37.96
N PHE A 267 -1.37 9.35 39.16
CA PHE A 267 -2.69 9.95 39.40
C PHE A 267 -2.66 11.29 40.13
N THR A 268 -1.55 11.64 40.79
CA THR A 268 -1.46 12.83 41.64
C THR A 268 -0.36 13.78 41.20
N GLY A 269 -0.56 15.08 41.48
CA GLY A 269 0.34 16.16 41.08
C GLY A 269 -0.18 16.98 39.91
N PRO A 270 0.47 18.11 39.59
CA PRO A 270 -0.02 19.07 38.59
C PRO A 270 0.06 18.56 37.14
N THR A 271 0.93 17.59 36.86
CA THR A 271 1.11 16.97 35.53
C THR A 271 1.43 15.47 35.69
N PRO A 272 0.44 14.62 35.98
CA PRO A 272 0.66 13.18 36.22
C PRO A 272 1.04 12.43 34.93
N VAL A 273 0.67 12.98 33.77
CA VAL A 273 1.04 12.47 32.45
C VAL A 273 1.47 13.66 31.58
N LYS A 274 2.63 13.54 30.93
CA LYS A 274 3.16 14.55 30.01
C LYS A 274 3.24 13.95 28.60
N PRO A 275 2.37 14.34 27.67
CA PRO A 275 2.47 13.89 26.29
C PRO A 275 3.73 14.47 25.67
N ASP A 276 4.44 13.66 24.90
CA ASP A 276 5.64 14.12 24.23
C ASP A 276 5.88 13.35 22.93
N ALA A 277 6.39 14.06 21.93
CA ALA A 277 6.70 13.48 20.63
C ALA A 277 7.93 14.16 20.04
N ARG A 278 8.71 13.41 19.29
CA ARG A 278 9.83 13.91 18.50
C ARG A 278 9.80 13.24 17.13
N ALA A 279 10.05 14.02 16.10
CA ALA A 279 10.19 13.51 14.75
C ALA A 279 11.33 14.22 14.05
N LEU A 280 12.03 13.48 13.20
CA LEU A 280 12.97 13.97 12.20
C LEU A 280 12.35 13.68 10.84
N THR A 281 12.06 14.74 10.10
CA THR A 281 11.50 14.68 8.76
C THR A 281 12.56 15.12 7.77
N SER A 282 13.00 14.20 6.91
CA SER A 282 13.85 14.49 5.75
C SER A 282 12.99 14.52 4.50
N TYR A 283 13.09 15.55 3.66
CA TYR A 283 12.29 15.61 2.44
C TYR A 283 12.98 16.38 1.31
N SER A 284 12.64 16.00 0.08
CA SER A 284 12.86 16.79 -1.13
C SER A 284 11.51 17.07 -1.79
N LYS A 285 11.24 18.35 -2.04
CA LYS A 285 9.97 18.83 -2.60
C LYS A 285 10.09 19.04 -4.11
N PHE A 286 8.96 18.85 -4.78
CA PHE A 286 8.77 19.22 -6.17
C PHE A 286 9.17 20.69 -6.38
N GLY A 287 10.11 20.94 -7.30
CA GLY A 287 10.61 22.27 -7.64
C GLY A 287 11.96 22.68 -7.03
N ASN A 288 12.54 21.90 -6.11
CA ASN A 288 13.91 22.14 -5.62
C ASN A 288 14.95 21.42 -6.49
N SER A 289 15.09 20.11 -6.30
CA SER A 289 15.96 19.26 -7.12
C SER A 289 15.29 17.91 -7.32
N VAL A 290 15.42 17.37 -8.53
CA VAL A 290 14.91 16.04 -8.83
C VAL A 290 15.90 14.99 -8.35
N GLY A 291 15.37 13.93 -7.73
CA GLY A 291 16.15 12.73 -7.45
C GLY A 291 16.59 12.07 -8.76
N HIS A 292 17.74 11.42 -8.77
CA HIS A 292 18.20 10.68 -9.94
C HIS A 292 18.82 9.33 -9.55
N GLY A 293 18.59 8.30 -10.36
CA GLY A 293 19.07 6.95 -10.06
C GLY A 293 19.03 6.04 -11.27
N PHE A 294 19.67 4.88 -11.15
CA PHE A 294 19.57 3.82 -12.15
C PHE A 294 19.15 2.52 -11.48
N GLY A 295 18.38 1.72 -12.21
CA GLY A 295 18.04 0.36 -11.83
C GLY A 295 17.59 -0.43 -13.04
N GLY A 296 17.34 -1.72 -12.87
CA GLY A 296 16.93 -2.58 -13.98
C GLY A 296 15.95 -3.66 -13.59
N ASP A 297 15.27 -4.16 -14.61
CA ASP A 297 14.38 -5.31 -14.51
C ASP A 297 14.91 -6.44 -15.39
N ILE A 298 14.71 -7.68 -14.95
CA ILE A 298 14.93 -8.88 -15.76
C ILE A 298 13.74 -9.81 -15.58
N GLY A 299 13.48 -10.63 -16.59
CA GLY A 299 12.48 -11.67 -16.43
C GLY A 299 12.54 -12.72 -17.51
N VAL A 300 11.95 -13.86 -17.20
CA VAL A 300 11.82 -15.04 -18.05
C VAL A 300 10.35 -15.43 -18.09
N ALA A 301 9.87 -15.88 -19.25
CA ALA A 301 8.54 -16.47 -19.39
C ALA A 301 8.60 -17.71 -20.29
N LEU A 302 7.99 -18.80 -19.83
CA LEU A 302 7.78 -20.02 -20.60
C LEU A 302 6.29 -20.11 -20.97
N VAL A 303 6.02 -20.22 -22.25
CA VAL A 303 4.68 -20.42 -22.79
C VAL A 303 4.64 -21.80 -23.43
N THR A 304 3.74 -22.68 -22.98
CA THR A 304 3.56 -24.02 -23.54
C THR A 304 2.07 -24.37 -23.61
N GLY A 305 1.50 -24.39 -24.82
CA GLY A 305 0.09 -24.68 -25.04
C GLY A 305 -0.84 -23.83 -24.16
N PRO A 306 -1.62 -24.41 -23.22
CA PRO A 306 -2.50 -23.67 -22.33
C PRO A 306 -1.80 -22.98 -21.15
N ILE A 307 -0.52 -23.29 -20.88
CA ILE A 307 0.22 -22.83 -19.68
C ILE A 307 1.14 -21.64 -20.02
N GLU A 308 1.19 -20.65 -19.13
CA GLU A 308 2.20 -19.59 -19.08
C GLU A 308 2.83 -19.56 -17.69
N VAL A 309 4.15 -19.67 -17.60
CA VAL A 309 4.92 -19.55 -16.35
C VAL A 309 5.89 -18.40 -16.50
N GLY A 310 6.02 -17.57 -15.47
CA GLY A 310 6.93 -16.44 -15.50
C GLY A 310 7.63 -16.19 -14.18
N VAL A 311 8.85 -15.69 -14.27
CA VAL A 311 9.63 -15.20 -13.14
C VAL A 311 10.23 -13.85 -13.53
N GLY A 312 10.03 -12.84 -12.70
CA GLY A 312 10.54 -11.48 -12.89
C GLY A 312 11.21 -10.94 -11.63
N VAL A 313 12.25 -10.14 -11.84
CA VAL A 313 12.96 -9.42 -10.80
C VAL A 313 13.11 -7.98 -11.25
N ASN A 314 12.74 -7.05 -10.37
CA ASN A 314 12.52 -5.66 -10.68
C ASN A 314 13.30 -4.75 -9.72
N ASP A 315 13.62 -3.53 -10.15
CA ASP A 315 14.34 -2.53 -9.34
C ASP A 315 15.74 -3.00 -8.89
N ILE A 316 16.40 -3.85 -9.68
CA ILE A 316 17.73 -4.36 -9.38
C ILE A 316 18.72 -3.19 -9.32
N GLY A 317 19.32 -2.99 -8.14
CA GLY A 317 20.31 -1.94 -7.90
C GLY A 317 19.73 -0.52 -7.86
N ALA A 318 18.40 -0.37 -7.87
CA ALA A 318 17.72 0.92 -7.91
C ALA A 318 18.07 1.78 -6.67
N THR A 319 18.96 2.73 -6.86
CA THR A 319 19.38 3.71 -5.84
C THR A 319 19.14 5.11 -6.38
N ILE A 320 18.39 5.92 -5.63
CA ILE A 320 18.03 7.29 -6.00
C ILE A 320 18.84 8.24 -5.13
N THR A 321 19.51 9.18 -5.77
CA THR A 321 20.25 10.26 -5.13
C THR A 321 19.43 11.53 -5.18
N TRP A 322 19.13 12.09 -4.01
CA TRP A 322 18.40 13.33 -3.79
C TRP A 322 19.40 14.42 -3.42
N PRO A 323 19.83 15.28 -4.37
CA PRO A 323 20.96 16.17 -4.16
C PRO A 323 20.63 17.36 -3.23
N ASP A 324 19.34 17.71 -3.09
CA ASP A 324 18.88 18.77 -2.21
C ASP A 324 17.77 18.26 -1.29
N THR A 325 18.15 17.76 -0.12
CA THR A 325 17.24 17.33 0.94
C THR A 325 17.29 18.30 2.10
N ARG A 326 16.11 18.59 2.67
CA ARG A 326 15.97 19.35 3.91
C ARG A 326 15.57 18.42 5.05
N VAL A 327 16.18 18.63 6.22
CA VAL A 327 15.88 17.90 7.45
C VAL A 327 15.32 18.87 8.48
N ASP A 328 14.08 18.63 8.89
CA ASP A 328 13.41 19.37 9.95
C ASP A 328 13.25 18.46 11.17
N SER A 329 13.51 19.00 12.36
CA SER A 329 13.13 18.39 13.63
C SER A 329 11.80 18.98 14.10
N ALA A 330 10.95 18.13 14.64
CA ALA A 330 9.75 18.51 15.36
C ALA A 330 9.81 17.94 16.79
N LEU A 331 9.45 18.76 17.77
CA LEU A 331 9.33 18.37 19.16
C LEU A 331 7.97 18.86 19.70
N TYR A 332 7.31 17.99 20.44
CA TYR A 332 6.14 18.29 21.24
C TYR A 332 6.43 17.87 22.68
N ARG A 333 6.18 18.77 23.64
CA ARG A 333 6.34 18.51 25.09
C ARG A 333 5.30 19.29 25.91
N ASP A 334 5.01 20.53 25.49
CA ASP A 334 3.94 21.40 26.03
C ASP A 334 3.40 22.38 24.96
N SER A 335 4.21 22.64 23.93
CA SER A 335 3.85 23.36 22.70
C SER A 335 4.56 22.70 21.52
N SER A 336 4.06 22.90 20.30
CA SER A 336 4.69 22.38 19.09
C SER A 336 5.85 23.28 18.68
N PHE A 337 7.00 22.67 18.47
CA PHE A 337 8.20 23.37 18.06
C PHE A 337 8.85 22.65 16.88
N SER A 338 9.17 23.37 15.80
CA SER A 338 9.91 22.82 14.66
C SER A 338 11.14 23.67 14.35
N LYS A 339 12.30 23.00 14.22
CA LYS A 339 13.58 23.62 13.86
C LYS A 339 14.17 22.92 12.63
N PRO A 340 14.63 23.66 11.61
CA PRO A 340 15.49 23.09 10.60
C PRO A 340 16.78 22.59 11.25
N VAL A 341 17.18 21.36 10.94
CA VAL A 341 18.40 20.71 11.44
C VAL A 341 19.50 20.78 10.39
N ALA A 342 19.15 20.47 9.15
CA ALA A 342 20.05 20.53 8.01
C ALA A 342 19.27 20.94 6.75
N ASN A 343 19.95 21.58 5.82
CA ASN A 343 19.40 21.96 4.53
C ASN A 343 20.45 21.73 3.45
N HIS A 344 20.03 21.43 2.23
CA HIS A 344 20.92 21.17 1.09
C HIS A 344 21.89 20.00 1.32
N ILE A 345 21.37 18.89 1.87
CA ILE A 345 22.16 17.65 2.01
C ILE A 345 21.80 16.64 0.92
N GLU A 346 22.81 15.91 0.45
CA GLU A 346 22.60 14.77 -0.43
C GLU A 346 22.09 13.59 0.39
N THR A 347 20.96 13.01 -0.01
CA THR A 347 20.39 11.79 0.58
C THR A 347 20.27 10.70 -0.47
N LYS A 348 20.53 9.44 -0.12
CA LYS A 348 20.34 8.30 -1.02
C LYS A 348 19.30 7.35 -0.46
N THR A 349 18.35 6.98 -1.31
CA THR A 349 17.34 5.96 -1.01
C THR A 349 17.52 4.76 -1.93
N LYS A 350 17.06 3.60 -1.49
CA LYS A 350 17.05 2.38 -2.29
C LYS A 350 15.61 1.92 -2.47
N LEU A 351 15.22 1.71 -3.71
CA LEU A 351 13.95 1.04 -3.99
C LEU A 351 14.12 -0.45 -3.66
N PRO A 352 13.12 -1.08 -3.02
CA PRO A 352 13.17 -2.49 -2.73
C PRO A 352 13.11 -3.31 -4.03
N VAL A 353 13.98 -4.32 -4.13
CA VAL A 353 13.93 -5.28 -5.24
C VAL A 353 12.63 -6.05 -5.15
N SER A 354 11.85 -6.03 -6.22
CA SER A 354 10.57 -6.74 -6.30
C SER A 354 10.72 -8.05 -7.07
N TYR A 355 10.03 -9.10 -6.62
CA TYR A 355 10.06 -10.44 -7.21
C TYR A 355 8.65 -10.88 -7.58
N LEU A 356 8.47 -11.40 -8.79
CA LEU A 356 7.24 -12.04 -9.23
C LEU A 356 7.55 -13.47 -9.69
N ALA A 357 6.77 -14.43 -9.23
CA ALA A 357 6.64 -15.73 -9.86
C ALA A 357 5.16 -16.01 -10.13
N ASN A 358 4.80 -16.39 -11.34
CA ASN A 358 3.41 -16.60 -11.72
C ASN A 358 3.21 -17.83 -12.61
N LEU A 359 1.99 -18.36 -12.57
CA LEU A 359 1.50 -19.42 -13.43
C LEU A 359 0.07 -19.07 -13.87
N VAL A 360 -0.19 -19.16 -15.17
CA VAL A 360 -1.52 -18.99 -15.77
C VAL A 360 -1.84 -20.21 -16.60
N TYR A 361 -3.05 -20.73 -16.47
CA TYR A 361 -3.58 -21.83 -17.25
C TYR A 361 -4.92 -21.41 -17.86
N THR A 362 -4.99 -21.42 -19.19
CA THR A 362 -6.19 -21.03 -19.94
C THR A 362 -6.67 -22.19 -20.81
N VAL A 363 -7.92 -22.63 -20.59
CA VAL A 363 -8.59 -23.63 -21.42
C VAL A 363 -10.02 -23.20 -21.69
N GLY A 364 -10.36 -23.08 -22.98
CA GLY A 364 -11.69 -22.63 -23.41
C GLY A 364 -12.04 -21.26 -22.81
N ASN A 365 -13.10 -21.24 -22.01
CA ASN A 365 -13.62 -20.04 -21.34
C ASN A 365 -13.15 -19.90 -19.88
N THR A 366 -12.24 -20.77 -19.45
CA THR A 366 -11.72 -20.83 -18.09
C THR A 366 -10.27 -20.37 -18.08
N THR A 367 -9.93 -19.45 -17.20
CA THR A 367 -8.54 -19.11 -16.87
C THR A 367 -8.36 -19.23 -15.38
N VAL A 368 -7.35 -19.97 -14.95
CA VAL A 368 -6.92 -20.04 -13.55
C VAL A 368 -5.48 -19.62 -13.46
N GLY A 369 -5.06 -19.16 -12.30
CA GLY A 369 -3.67 -18.83 -12.10
C GLY A 369 -3.31 -18.63 -10.65
N PHE A 370 -2.03 -18.38 -10.51
CA PHE A 370 -1.33 -18.25 -9.25
C PHE A 370 -0.21 -17.24 -9.43
N ASP A 371 0.00 -16.39 -8.43
CA ASP A 371 1.22 -15.60 -8.34
C ASP A 371 1.76 -15.51 -6.91
N VAL A 372 3.06 -15.31 -6.82
CA VAL A 372 3.80 -14.93 -5.62
C VAL A 372 4.50 -13.63 -5.94
N LEU A 373 4.16 -12.59 -5.19
CA LEU A 373 4.72 -11.25 -5.36
C LEU A 373 5.39 -10.83 -4.06
N ASN A 374 6.65 -10.41 -4.14
CA ASN A 374 7.31 -9.68 -3.07
C ASN A 374 7.65 -8.29 -3.59
N ASN A 375 7.15 -7.25 -2.94
CA ASN A 375 7.30 -5.86 -3.34
C ASN A 375 8.07 -5.02 -2.31
N GLY A 376 8.95 -5.66 -1.52
CA GLY A 376 9.83 -5.02 -0.54
C GLY A 376 9.48 -5.28 0.91
N ARG A 377 8.23 -5.03 1.32
CA ARG A 377 7.81 -5.16 2.72
C ARG A 377 7.36 -6.58 3.09
N GLY A 378 6.91 -7.36 2.12
CA GLY A 378 6.45 -8.72 2.37
C GLY A 378 6.09 -9.47 1.11
N THR A 379 5.81 -10.77 1.28
CA THR A 379 5.38 -11.66 0.20
C THR A 379 3.88 -11.84 0.26
N THR A 380 3.20 -11.55 -0.84
CA THR A 380 1.80 -11.90 -1.08
C THR A 380 1.71 -13.11 -2.00
N VAL A 381 0.65 -13.88 -1.83
CA VAL A 381 0.38 -15.07 -2.65
C VAL A 381 -1.07 -15.01 -3.08
N HIS A 382 -1.33 -15.15 -4.39
CA HIS A 382 -2.68 -15.11 -4.92
C HIS A 382 -2.97 -16.38 -5.71
N VAL A 383 -4.18 -16.94 -5.53
CA VAL A 383 -4.71 -18.07 -6.29
C VAL A 383 -6.12 -17.72 -6.73
N GLY A 384 -6.48 -17.93 -7.98
CA GLY A 384 -7.80 -17.54 -8.45
C GLY A 384 -8.08 -17.91 -9.89
N GLY A 385 -9.25 -17.52 -10.37
CA GLY A 385 -9.68 -17.80 -11.71
C GLY A 385 -10.85 -16.97 -12.19
N GLU A 386 -11.04 -17.04 -13.50
CA GLU A 386 -12.11 -16.42 -14.26
C GLU A 386 -12.79 -17.49 -15.14
N GLN A 387 -14.12 -17.50 -15.12
CA GLN A 387 -14.95 -18.32 -15.98
C GLN A 387 -15.89 -17.43 -16.80
N ARG A 388 -15.90 -17.61 -18.13
CA ARG A 388 -16.80 -16.88 -19.03
C ARG A 388 -17.97 -17.75 -19.46
N VAL A 389 -19.18 -17.22 -19.33
CA VAL A 389 -20.45 -17.88 -19.70
C VAL A 389 -21.33 -16.86 -20.43
N GLY A 390 -21.25 -16.85 -21.76
CA GLY A 390 -21.96 -15.88 -22.59
C GLY A 390 -21.51 -14.44 -22.30
N VAL A 391 -22.45 -13.59 -21.89
CA VAL A 391 -22.18 -12.19 -21.51
C VAL A 391 -21.67 -12.06 -20.07
N ILE A 392 -21.76 -13.13 -19.27
CA ILE A 392 -21.39 -13.14 -17.85
C ILE A 392 -19.96 -13.63 -17.70
N VAL A 393 -19.22 -12.95 -16.83
CA VAL A 393 -17.91 -13.39 -16.37
C VAL A 393 -17.97 -13.58 -14.86
N LEU A 394 -17.54 -14.73 -14.36
CA LEU A 394 -17.47 -15.06 -12.94
C LEU A 394 -16.00 -15.12 -12.52
N ARG A 395 -15.71 -14.59 -11.33
CA ARG A 395 -14.36 -14.50 -10.78
C ARG A 395 -14.37 -14.91 -9.32
N GLY A 396 -13.30 -15.57 -8.91
CA GLY A 396 -13.07 -15.94 -7.53
C GLY A 396 -11.60 -16.18 -7.27
N GLY A 397 -11.17 -15.92 -6.04
CA GLY A 397 -9.81 -16.20 -5.63
C GLY A 397 -9.57 -16.01 -4.14
N VAL A 398 -8.36 -16.37 -3.75
CA VAL A 398 -7.86 -16.35 -2.38
C VAL A 398 -6.48 -15.70 -2.41
N ALA A 399 -6.27 -14.75 -1.51
CA ALA A 399 -4.98 -14.14 -1.26
C ALA A 399 -4.44 -14.57 0.09
N ARG A 400 -3.12 -14.58 0.21
CA ARG A 400 -2.42 -14.43 1.48
C ARG A 400 -1.67 -13.11 1.43
N ASP A 401 -2.04 -12.18 2.30
CA ASP A 401 -1.46 -10.84 2.35
C ASP A 401 -0.03 -10.85 2.97
N GLN A 402 0.60 -9.69 3.00
CA GLN A 402 1.93 -9.49 3.61
C GLN A 402 1.94 -9.82 5.12
N ARG A 403 0.79 -9.76 5.78
CA ARG A 403 0.58 -10.08 7.20
C ARG A 403 0.24 -11.55 7.42
N LYS A 404 0.38 -12.39 6.39
CA LYS A 404 0.10 -13.82 6.41
C LYS A 404 -1.37 -14.15 6.66
N ARG A 405 -2.28 -13.19 6.50
CA ARG A 405 -3.73 -13.35 6.61
C ARG A 405 -4.31 -13.79 5.28
N LEU A 406 -5.29 -14.67 5.35
CA LEU A 406 -5.98 -15.18 4.19
C LEU A 406 -7.14 -14.24 3.84
N GLU A 407 -7.25 -13.80 2.60
CA GLU A 407 -8.30 -12.92 2.11
C GLU A 407 -9.04 -13.58 0.95
N LEU A 408 -10.34 -13.33 0.82
CA LEU A 408 -11.19 -13.96 -0.19
C LEU A 408 -11.71 -12.88 -1.13
N GLY A 409 -11.60 -13.13 -2.43
CA GLY A 409 -12.17 -12.31 -3.48
C GLY A 409 -13.21 -13.08 -4.27
N TRP A 410 -14.33 -12.43 -4.60
CA TRP A 410 -15.29 -12.95 -5.57
C TRP A 410 -15.92 -11.82 -6.34
N GLY A 411 -16.35 -12.07 -7.56
CA GLY A 411 -16.96 -11.03 -8.36
C GLY A 411 -17.44 -11.53 -9.69
N GLY A 412 -17.92 -10.60 -10.49
CA GLY A 412 -18.32 -10.89 -11.84
C GLY A 412 -18.46 -9.63 -12.67
N GLY A 413 -18.67 -9.83 -13.96
CA GLY A 413 -18.90 -8.73 -14.87
C GLY A 413 -19.85 -9.12 -15.99
N LEU A 414 -20.44 -8.10 -16.58
CA LEU A 414 -21.27 -8.20 -17.77
C LEU A 414 -20.54 -7.54 -18.93
N ARG A 415 -20.43 -8.26 -20.06
CA ARG A 415 -19.84 -7.74 -21.30
C ARG A 415 -20.94 -7.53 -22.34
N PHE A 416 -21.12 -6.27 -22.73
CA PHE A 416 -22.03 -5.85 -23.78
C PHE A 416 -21.23 -5.28 -24.96
N GLY A 417 -20.79 -6.15 -25.86
CA GLY A 417 -19.98 -5.76 -27.02
C GLY A 417 -18.63 -5.16 -26.63
N GLY A 418 -18.46 -3.87 -26.93
CA GLY A 418 -17.24 -3.09 -26.65
C GLY A 418 -17.14 -2.55 -25.22
N LEU A 419 -18.20 -2.66 -24.41
CA LEU A 419 -18.23 -2.17 -23.02
C LEU A 419 -18.49 -3.33 -22.06
N GLY A 420 -18.02 -3.19 -20.83
CA GLY A 420 -18.36 -4.08 -19.73
C GLY A 420 -18.40 -3.38 -18.39
N LEU A 421 -19.20 -3.92 -17.48
CA LEU A 421 -19.30 -3.50 -16.10
C LEU A 421 -18.85 -4.64 -15.22
N ASP A 422 -17.90 -4.39 -14.33
CA ASP A 422 -17.36 -5.37 -13.41
C ASP A 422 -17.60 -4.94 -11.95
N VAL A 423 -17.96 -5.91 -11.11
CA VAL A 423 -18.11 -5.75 -9.66
C VAL A 423 -17.29 -6.84 -8.97
N GLY A 424 -16.51 -6.44 -7.97
CA GLY A 424 -15.69 -7.33 -7.17
C GLY A 424 -15.87 -7.06 -5.70
N PHE A 425 -15.87 -8.12 -4.90
CA PHE A 425 -15.91 -8.10 -3.45
C PHE A 425 -14.61 -8.67 -2.91
N TRP A 426 -14.18 -8.14 -1.77
CA TRP A 426 -12.98 -8.58 -1.08
C TRP A 426 -13.18 -8.61 0.43
N THR A 427 -12.68 -9.65 1.08
CA THR A 427 -12.55 -9.63 2.54
C THR A 427 -11.21 -9.04 2.94
N HIS A 428 -11.21 -7.92 3.65
CA HIS A 428 -9.99 -7.38 4.25
C HIS A 428 -10.00 -7.57 5.76
N THR A 429 -8.81 -7.68 6.37
CA THR A 429 -8.63 -7.54 7.81
C THR A 429 -8.06 -6.16 8.14
N ASN A 430 -8.75 -5.40 8.98
CA ASN A 430 -8.21 -4.13 9.47
C ASN A 430 -6.99 -4.37 10.36
N SER A 431 -6.08 -3.39 10.41
CA SER A 431 -4.87 -3.43 11.25
C SER A 431 -5.12 -3.67 12.74
N LEU A 432 -6.36 -3.53 13.21
CA LEU A 432 -6.78 -3.65 14.61
C LEU A 432 -7.78 -4.79 14.89
N SER A 433 -8.19 -5.58 13.88
CA SER A 433 -9.18 -6.66 14.06
C SER A 433 -8.90 -7.88 13.19
N ASN A 434 -8.97 -9.07 13.80
CA ASN A 434 -8.92 -10.35 13.08
C ASN A 434 -10.26 -10.72 12.42
N GLN A 435 -11.32 -9.94 12.64
CA GLN A 435 -12.61 -10.14 12.01
C GLN A 435 -12.66 -9.39 10.67
N ARG A 436 -13.28 -10.02 9.66
CA ARG A 436 -13.22 -9.57 8.26
C ARG A 436 -14.27 -8.50 7.97
N GLY A 437 -13.83 -7.39 7.40
CA GLY A 437 -14.67 -6.47 6.64
C GLY A 437 -14.90 -7.00 5.23
N ILE A 438 -15.85 -6.40 4.52
CA ILE A 438 -16.10 -6.67 3.10
C ILE A 438 -16.15 -5.34 2.36
N THR A 439 -15.27 -5.16 1.39
CA THR A 439 -15.29 -4.03 0.46
C THR A 439 -15.84 -4.46 -0.89
N MET A 440 -16.43 -3.50 -1.59
CA MET A 440 -16.90 -3.64 -2.97
C MET A 440 -16.20 -2.63 -3.87
N ALA A 441 -15.67 -3.13 -4.97
CA ALA A 441 -15.09 -2.37 -6.06
C ALA A 441 -15.96 -2.48 -7.31
N THR A 442 -16.03 -1.40 -8.07
CA THR A 442 -16.73 -1.34 -9.36
C THR A 442 -15.82 -0.75 -10.41
N SER A 443 -15.83 -1.30 -11.62
CA SER A 443 -15.05 -0.75 -12.74
C SER A 443 -15.79 -0.86 -14.07
N LEU A 444 -15.52 0.11 -14.95
CA LEU A 444 -15.96 0.10 -16.34
C LEU A 444 -14.82 -0.40 -17.23
N SER A 445 -15.10 -1.34 -18.11
CA SER A 445 -14.14 -1.99 -19.00
C SER A 445 -14.46 -1.67 -20.46
N ILE A 446 -13.46 -1.27 -21.25
CA ILE A 446 -13.58 -0.97 -22.69
C ILE A 446 -12.73 -1.99 -23.48
N TYR A 447 -13.34 -2.69 -24.44
CA TYR A 447 -12.76 -3.83 -25.17
C TYR A 447 -12.16 -3.51 -26.54
#